data_AF-J0LN13-F1
#
_entry.id   AF-J0LN13-F1
#
_cell.length_a   1.000
_cell.length_b   1.000
_cell.length_c   1.000
_cell.angle_alpha   90.00
_cell.angle_beta   90.00
_cell.angle_gamma   90.00
#
_symmetry.space_group_name_H-M   'P 1'
#
loop_
_entity.id
_entity.type
_entity.pdbx_description
1 polymer ?
#
loop_
_entity_poly.entity_id
_entity_poly.type
_entity_poly.pdbx_seq_one_letter_code
_entity_poly.pdbx_strand_id
1 'polypeptide(L)'
;MNDQEILHKYGLSDEWVEKDSARVEDETQSDNLTGVYYYGLPPEHRENDELVTLSVRIPHSLMEAATQEAKKYHLTRSEYVRRALIQAQG
;
A
#
# COMPACT_ATOMS: atom_id res chain seq x y z
N MET A 1 2.48 17.01 20.46
CA MET A 1 2.60 16.49 19.09
C MET A 1 1.26 16.77 18.46
N ASN A 2 1.22 17.67 17.49
CA ASN A 2 -0.02 18.11 16.84
C ASN A 2 -0.42 17.08 15.78
N ASP A 3 -1.71 16.80 15.62
CA ASP A 3 -2.23 15.79 14.68
C ASP A 3 -1.72 16.03 13.25
N GLN A 4 -1.64 17.30 12.82
CA GLN A 4 -1.07 17.66 11.53
C GLN A 4 0.39 17.24 11.36
N GLU A 5 1.21 17.32 12.42
CA GLU A 5 2.60 16.87 12.38
C GLU A 5 2.70 15.35 12.25
N ILE A 6 1.75 14.62 12.84
CA ILE A 6 1.66 13.16 12.73
C ILE A 6 1.29 12.77 11.31
N LEU A 7 0.25 13.38 10.74
CA LEU A 7 -0.21 13.11 9.39
C LEU A 7 0.89 13.39 8.36
N HIS A 8 1.53 14.55 8.45
CA HIS A 8 2.62 14.92 7.54
C HIS A 8 3.82 13.97 7.64
N LYS A 9 4.16 13.49 8.83
CA LYS A 9 5.26 12.53 9.05
C LYS A 9 5.05 11.21 8.30
N TYR A 10 3.79 10.82 8.09
CA TYR A 10 3.43 9.61 7.36
C TYR A 10 2.97 9.89 5.91
N GLY A 11 3.15 11.12 5.42
CA GLY A 11 2.77 11.50 4.06
C GLY A 11 1.26 11.60 3.84
N LEU A 12 0.48 11.83 4.90
CA LEU A 12 -0.97 11.97 4.83
C LEU A 12 -1.36 13.44 4.70
N SER A 13 -2.32 13.69 3.81
CA SER A 13 -2.96 15.00 3.64
C SER A 13 -4.23 15.07 4.50
N ASP A 14 -4.46 16.22 5.14
CA ASP A 14 -5.65 16.48 5.97
C ASP A 14 -6.96 16.23 5.19
N GLU A 15 -7.01 16.63 3.92
CA GLU A 15 -8.18 16.43 3.05
C GLU A 15 -8.50 14.94 2.83
N TRP A 16 -7.46 14.10 2.80
CA TRP A 16 -7.61 12.66 2.61
C TRP A 16 -8.08 11.97 3.88
N VAL A 17 -7.55 12.38 5.02
CA VAL A 17 -7.97 11.86 6.33
C VAL A 17 -9.45 12.17 6.56
N GLU A 18 -9.87 13.39 6.25
CA GLU A 18 -11.27 13.80 6.38
C GLU A 18 -12.18 12.98 5.45
N LYS A 19 -11.78 12.79 4.19
CA LYS A 19 -12.54 12.02 3.20
C LYS A 19 -12.61 10.53 3.55
N ASP A 20 -11.53 9.96 4.09
CA ASP A 20 -11.47 8.57 4.48
C ASP A 20 -12.28 8.31 5.77
N SER A 21 -12.20 9.23 6.74
CA SER A 21 -13.02 9.20 7.95
C SER A 21 -14.51 9.25 7.61
N ALA A 22 -14.92 10.19 6.74
CA ALA A 22 -16.30 10.31 6.31
C ALA A 22 -16.81 9.05 5.57
N ARG A 23 -15.92 8.33 4.89
CA ARG A 23 -16.25 7.08 4.20
C ARG A 23 -16.41 5.91 5.17
N VAL A 24 -15.53 5.79 6.18
CA VAL A 24 -15.60 4.74 7.22
C VAL A 24 -16.82 4.93 8.12
N GLU A 25 -17.29 6.15 8.31
CA GLU A 25 -18.48 6.46 9.11
C GLU A 25 -19.80 6.29 8.35
N ASP A 26 -19.78 6.07 7.02
CA ASP A 26 -20.97 5.91 6.20
C ASP A 26 -21.44 4.45 6.12
N GLU A 27 -22.38 4.09 7.00
CA GLU A 27 -22.98 2.75 7.10
C GLU A 27 -23.72 2.28 5.82
N THR A 28 -23.97 3.18 4.86
CA THR A 28 -24.63 2.84 3.60
C THR A 28 -23.67 2.45 2.49
N GLN A 29 -22.39 2.78 2.66
CA GLN A 29 -21.33 2.34 1.79
C GLN A 29 -20.78 1.00 2.30
N SER A 30 -20.58 0.06 1.39
CA SER A 30 -19.80 -1.13 1.76
C SER A 30 -18.37 -0.67 1.96
N ASP A 31 -17.82 -0.92 3.16
CA ASP A 31 -16.40 -0.66 3.46
C ASP A 31 -15.43 -1.36 2.49
N ASN A 32 -15.93 -2.26 1.61
CA ASN A 32 -15.14 -3.06 0.68
C ASN A 32 -13.95 -3.76 1.37
N LEU A 33 -14.09 -4.07 2.66
CA LEU A 33 -13.18 -4.88 3.47
C LEU A 33 -13.14 -6.37 3.03
N THR A 34 -13.46 -6.64 1.77
CA THR A 34 -13.32 -7.93 1.09
C THR A 34 -11.92 -8.16 0.52
N GLY A 35 -10.96 -7.26 0.81
CA GLY A 35 -9.54 -7.41 0.48
C GLY A 35 -8.71 -7.76 1.71
N VAL A 36 -7.78 -8.70 1.57
CA VAL A 36 -6.86 -9.22 2.61
C VAL A 36 -5.81 -8.19 3.09
N TYR A 37 -6.09 -6.89 3.00
CA TYR A 37 -5.14 -5.82 3.26
C TYR A 37 -5.54 -5.04 4.51
N TYR A 38 -4.97 -5.45 5.64
CA TYR A 38 -5.20 -4.78 6.93
C TYR A 38 -4.01 -3.95 7.41
N TYR A 39 -2.86 -3.95 6.72
CA TYR A 39 -1.68 -3.19 7.14
C TYR A 39 -0.89 -2.61 5.96
N GLY A 40 -0.82 -1.27 5.90
CA GLY A 40 0.02 -0.48 5.01
C GLY A 40 -0.77 0.26 3.93
N LEU A 41 -0.77 1.59 4.02
CA LEU A 41 -1.24 2.46 2.93
C LEU A 41 -0.51 2.06 1.63
N PRO A 42 -1.22 1.86 0.51
CA PRO A 42 -0.56 1.75 -0.77
C PRO A 42 0.24 3.03 -1.02
N PRO A 43 1.47 2.95 -1.57
CA PRO A 43 2.18 4.15 -2.00
C PRO A 43 1.27 4.96 -2.94
N GLU A 44 1.23 6.28 -2.76
CA GLU A 44 0.39 7.19 -3.55
C GLU A 44 0.43 6.80 -5.03
N HIS A 45 -0.71 6.38 -5.60
CA HIS A 45 -0.90 6.37 -7.04
C HIS A 45 -1.72 7.62 -7.31
N ARG A 46 -1.11 8.67 -7.87
CA ARG A 46 -1.91 9.80 -8.33
C ARG A 46 -2.80 9.27 -9.45
N GLU A 47 -4.05 9.71 -9.51
CA GLU A 47 -5.02 9.24 -10.52
C GLU A 47 -4.53 9.43 -11.97
N ASN A 48 -3.45 10.20 -12.18
CA ASN A 48 -2.81 10.46 -13.46
C ASN A 48 -1.34 9.99 -13.56
N ASP A 49 -0.86 9.10 -12.68
CA ASP A 49 0.49 8.56 -12.82
C ASP A 49 0.59 7.62 -14.03
N GLU A 50 1.60 7.85 -14.87
CA GLU A 50 1.89 6.98 -16.02
C GLU A 50 2.38 5.62 -15.50
N LEU A 51 1.55 4.58 -15.67
CA LEU A 51 1.88 3.22 -15.26
C LEU A 51 2.77 2.54 -16.31
N VAL A 52 3.96 2.14 -15.90
CA VAL A 52 4.88 1.34 -16.71
C VAL A 52 4.82 -0.14 -16.31
N THR A 53 4.89 -1.03 -17.30
CA THR A 53 4.93 -2.50 -17.06
C THR A 53 6.37 -3.00 -17.09
N LEU A 54 6.79 -3.68 -16.01
CA LEU A 54 8.06 -4.40 -15.93
C LEU A 54 7.80 -5.91 -15.98
N SER A 55 8.52 -6.64 -16.84
CA SER A 55 8.53 -8.10 -16.88
C SER A 55 9.95 -8.63 -16.63
N VAL A 56 10.11 -9.47 -15.62
CA VAL A 56 11.40 -10.04 -15.22
C VAL A 56 11.32 -11.57 -15.13
N ARG A 57 12.44 -12.24 -15.36
CA ARG A 57 12.59 -13.68 -15.07
C ARG A 57 13.41 -13.84 -13.80
N ILE A 58 12.88 -14.58 -12.85
CA ILE A 58 13.49 -14.81 -11.53
C ILE A 58 13.35 -16.28 -11.16
N PRO A 59 14.31 -16.86 -10.41
CA PRO A 59 14.23 -18.25 -9.95
C PRO A 59 12.97 -18.48 -9.10
N HIS A 60 12.34 -19.64 -9.29
CA HIS A 60 11.13 -20.00 -8.55
C HIS A 60 11.34 -19.97 -7.03
N SER A 61 12.46 -20.50 -6.56
CA SER A 61 12.82 -20.54 -5.13
C SER A 61 12.90 -19.15 -4.51
N LEU A 62 13.42 -18.17 -5.26
CA LEU A 62 13.46 -16.78 -4.82
C LEU A 62 12.04 -16.20 -4.69
N MET A 63 11.15 -16.58 -5.61
CA MET A 63 9.76 -16.13 -5.54
C MET A 63 8.96 -16.77 -4.41
N GLU A 64 9.23 -18.02 -4.08
CA GLU A 64 8.65 -18.68 -2.90
C GLU A 64 9.11 -17.98 -1.62
N ALA A 65 10.41 -17.68 -1.50
CA ALA A 65 10.95 -16.96 -0.35
C ALA A 65 10.26 -15.59 -0.17
N ALA A 66 10.15 -14.80 -1.24
CA ALA A 66 9.45 -13.52 -1.20
C ALA A 66 7.96 -13.66 -0.88
N THR A 67 7.31 -14.76 -1.28
CA THR A 67 5.91 -15.04 -0.92
C THR A 67 5.77 -15.28 0.59
N GLN A 68 6.68 -16.04 1.19
CA GLN A 68 6.65 -16.29 2.64
C GLN A 68 6.94 -15.01 3.42
N GLU A 69 7.86 -14.18 2.93
CA GLU A 69 8.17 -12.91 3.56
C GLU A 69 6.98 -11.93 3.48
N ALA A 70 6.33 -11.83 2.32
CA ALA A 70 5.13 -11.00 2.13
C ALA A 70 4.01 -11.33 3.13
N LYS A 71 3.83 -12.62 3.46
CA LYS A 71 2.83 -13.06 4.45
C LYS A 71 3.08 -12.52 5.85
N LYS A 72 4.35 -12.36 6.26
CA LYS A 72 4.71 -11.79 7.58
C LYS A 72 4.24 -10.34 7.71
N TYR A 73 4.15 -9.63 6.59
CA TYR A 73 3.70 -8.24 6.51
C TYR A 73 2.24 -8.12 6.07
N HIS A 74 1.50 -9.23 5.92
CA HIS A 74 0.14 -9.23 5.39
C HIS A 74 0.01 -8.55 4.01
N LEU A 75 1.06 -8.64 3.18
CA LEU A 75 1.09 -8.11 1.83
C LEU A 75 0.89 -9.22 0.79
N THR A 76 0.41 -8.85 -0.40
CA THR A 76 0.54 -9.74 -1.55
C THR A 76 1.98 -9.80 -2.03
N ARG A 77 2.31 -10.89 -2.72
CA ARG A 77 3.63 -11.08 -3.33
C ARG A 77 4.02 -9.94 -4.27
N SER A 78 3.10 -9.47 -5.11
CA SER A 78 3.36 -8.38 -6.06
C SER A 78 3.67 -7.08 -5.33
N GLU A 79 2.90 -6.76 -4.28
CA GLU A 79 3.13 -5.56 -3.49
C GLU A 79 4.46 -5.59 -2.73
N TYR A 80 4.78 -6.74 -2.11
CA TYR A 80 6.07 -6.93 -1.44
C TYR A 80 7.25 -6.73 -2.40
N VAL A 81 7.17 -7.31 -3.60
CA VAL A 81 8.21 -7.15 -4.63
C VAL A 81 8.32 -5.69 -5.09
N ARG A 82 7.19 -5.00 -5.32
CA ARG A 82 7.20 -3.57 -5.70
C ARG A 82 7.90 -2.72 -4.64
N ARG A 83 7.58 -2.92 -3.36
CA ARG A 83 8.22 -2.17 -2.25
C ARG A 83 9.71 -2.44 -2.16
N ALA A 84 10.13 -3.71 -2.25
CA ALA A 84 11.53 -4.08 -2.23
C ALA A 84 12.32 -3.44 -3.39
N LEU A 85 11.73 -3.37 -4.59
CA LEU A 85 12.33 -2.73 -5.75
C LEU A 85 12.47 -1.22 -5.59
N ILE A 86 11.45 -0.55 -5.03
CA ILE A 86 11.49 0.91 -4.78
C ILE A 86 12.54 1.23 -3.70
N GLN A 87 12.59 0.45 -2.62
CA GLN A 87 13.57 0.64 -1.54
C GLN A 87 15.02 0.39 -1.97
N ALA A 88 15.25 -0.46 -2.98
CA ALA A 88 16.59 -0.70 -3.51
C ALA A 88 17.17 0.46 -4.34
N GLN A 89 16.37 1.48 -4.66
CA GLN A 89 16.78 2.66 -5.44
C GLN A 89 17.11 3.88 -4.57
N GLY A 90 16.97 3.77 -3.24
CA GLY A 90 17.33 4.80 -2.25
C GLY A 90 18.53 4.40 -1.40
#